data_AF-A0A917FIY6-F1
#
_entry.id   AF-A0A917FIY6-F1
#
_cell.length_a   1.000
_cell.length_b   1.000
_cell.length_c   1.000
_cell.angle_alpha   90.00
_cell.angle_beta   90.00
_cell.angle_gamma   90.00
#
_symmetry.space_group_name_H-M   'P 1'
#
loop_
_entity.id
_entity.type
_entity.pdbx_description
1 polymer ?
#
loop_
_entity_poly.entity_id
_entity_poly.type
_entity_poly.pdbx_seq_one_letter_code
_entity_poly.pdbx_strand_id
1 'polypeptide(L)'
;MKNENLGRRVFTNYERFLESGAKSSMDLFAEETAADLVLQSPNVTHHLTDKGVIERGQHSCLIPLFTTNLSAQMYGASSGKGHKITVSNAHKRAEIVVEYSNANHRKMMASLRARRKTEHDLFYGFRAAALVESIQCDYIAGVHLSRHAETAAGIALMRRLSTEIPDFRKFMRAMGVDLRDDSALRQFSDEGKMREYIQQYHQDSLYFQRRKGLITSKLTLMDTSDNVINLNRAKDPIFTEGAVAHAITKLKLSTSTIMQKLREIRSIG
;
A
#
# COMPACT_ATOMS: atom_id res chain seq x y z
N MET A 1 -15.88 17.91 10.70
CA MET A 1 -15.46 18.71 11.88
C MET A 1 -14.52 18.01 12.86
N LYS A 2 -14.90 16.98 13.66
CA LYS A 2 -13.96 16.39 14.66
C LYS A 2 -12.71 15.73 14.06
N ASN A 3 -12.86 14.95 12.98
CA ASN A 3 -11.73 14.26 12.33
C ASN A 3 -10.86 15.20 11.50
N GLU A 4 -11.40 16.33 11.04
CA GLU A 4 -10.68 17.31 10.24
C GLU A 4 -9.71 18.12 11.11
N ASN A 5 -10.14 18.56 12.28
CA ASN A 5 -9.26 19.22 13.26
C ASN A 5 -8.15 18.27 13.76
N LEU A 6 -8.49 16.99 13.98
CA LEU A 6 -7.51 15.93 14.28
C LEU A 6 -6.48 15.79 13.16
N GLY A 7 -6.95 15.56 11.93
CA GLY A 7 -6.10 15.39 10.76
C GLY A 7 -5.19 16.57 10.52
N ARG A 8 -5.73 17.80 10.60
CA ARG A 8 -4.96 19.05 10.51
C ARG A 8 -3.85 19.10 11.54
N ARG A 9 -4.15 18.89 12.82
CA ARG A 9 -3.18 18.99 13.90
C ARG A 9 -2.03 18.00 13.73
N VAL A 10 -2.35 16.74 13.47
CA VAL A 10 -1.37 15.66 13.29
C VAL A 10 -0.52 15.91 12.04
N PHE A 11 -1.15 16.28 10.92
CA PHE A 11 -0.44 16.57 9.68
C PHE A 11 0.47 17.80 9.80
N THR A 12 0.03 18.89 10.42
CA THR A 12 0.85 20.09 10.62
C THR A 12 2.05 19.81 11.53
N ASN A 13 1.94 18.93 12.52
CA ASN A 13 3.10 18.51 13.31
C ASN A 13 4.09 17.70 12.48
N TYR A 14 3.58 16.75 11.70
CA TYR A 14 4.38 15.97 10.76
C TYR A 14 5.09 16.84 9.71
N GLU A 15 4.39 17.84 9.14
CA GLU A 15 4.96 18.76 8.14
C GLU A 15 6.14 19.56 8.71
N ARG A 16 6.02 20.04 9.95
CA ARG A 16 7.13 20.73 10.65
C ARG A 16 8.38 19.86 10.80
N PHE A 17 8.21 18.55 10.99
CA PHE A 17 9.32 17.58 11.04
C PHE A 17 9.99 17.34 9.68
N LEU A 18 9.28 17.57 8.57
CA LEU A 18 9.89 17.52 7.24
C LEU A 18 10.70 18.79 6.96
N GLU A 19 10.18 19.94 7.38
CA GLU A 19 10.76 21.26 7.12
C GLU A 19 12.04 21.53 7.93
N SER A 20 12.25 20.83 9.05
CA SER A 20 13.47 20.96 9.86
C SER A 20 14.75 20.50 9.15
N GLY A 21 14.65 19.82 8.00
CA GLY A 21 15.78 19.41 7.17
C GLY A 21 16.67 18.29 7.78
N ALA A 22 16.43 17.90 9.03
CA ALA A 22 17.16 16.84 9.69
C ALA A 22 16.83 15.48 9.05
N LYS A 23 17.81 14.90 8.36
CA LYS A 23 17.75 13.51 7.88
C LYS A 23 18.26 12.58 8.97
N SER A 24 17.39 11.70 9.42
CA SER A 24 17.74 10.52 10.21
C SER A 24 18.37 9.45 9.31
N SER A 25 19.10 8.51 9.92
CA SER A 25 19.56 7.31 9.21
C SER A 25 18.38 6.53 8.59
N MET A 26 17.21 6.56 9.24
CA MET A 26 15.99 5.93 8.73
C MET A 26 15.51 6.56 7.42
N ASP A 27 15.71 7.86 7.19
CA ASP A 27 15.34 8.50 5.92
C ASP A 27 16.12 7.90 4.73
N LEU A 28 17.35 7.40 4.96
CA LEU A 28 18.20 6.81 3.92
C LEU A 28 17.81 5.37 3.57
N PHE A 29 17.42 4.58 4.57
CA PHE A 29 17.11 3.15 4.41
C PHE A 29 15.61 2.83 4.41
N ALA A 30 14.74 3.84 4.45
CA ALA A 30 13.29 3.66 4.56
C ALA A 30 12.71 2.81 3.42
N GLU A 31 13.15 3.03 2.18
CA GLU A 31 12.61 2.30 1.04
C GLU A 31 13.02 0.82 1.06
N GLU A 32 14.31 0.55 1.29
CA GLU A 32 14.84 -0.82 1.45
C GLU A 32 14.15 -1.55 2.61
N THR A 33 14.04 -0.88 3.76
CA THR A 33 13.34 -1.43 4.93
C THR A 33 11.86 -1.70 4.62
N ALA A 34 11.20 -0.81 3.89
CA ALA A 34 9.80 -1.01 3.49
C ALA A 34 9.65 -2.20 2.51
N ALA A 35 10.60 -2.39 1.60
CA ALA A 35 10.62 -3.51 0.66
C ALA A 35 10.74 -4.86 1.38
N ASP A 36 11.62 -4.96 2.37
CA ASP A 36 11.76 -6.17 3.19
C ASP A 36 10.48 -6.46 4.00
N LEU A 37 9.96 -5.43 4.67
CA LEU A 37 8.78 -5.55 5.52
C LEU A 37 7.53 -5.93 4.72
N VAL A 38 7.34 -5.36 3.52
CA VAL A 38 6.14 -5.62 2.71
C VAL A 38 6.14 -7.04 2.12
N LEU A 39 7.32 -7.59 1.83
CA LEU A 39 7.49 -8.99 1.39
C LEU A 39 7.20 -9.98 2.52
N GLN A 40 7.67 -9.69 3.74
CA GLN A 40 7.39 -10.51 4.92
C GLN A 40 5.90 -10.50 5.25
N SER A 41 5.27 -9.32 5.22
CA SER A 41 3.83 -9.19 5.44
C SER A 41 3.23 -7.99 4.71
N PRO A 42 2.25 -8.21 3.81
CA PRO A 42 1.55 -7.12 3.14
C PRO A 42 0.51 -6.42 4.03
N ASN A 43 0.13 -7.03 5.16
CA ASN A 43 -0.88 -6.49 6.06
C ASN A 43 -0.23 -5.65 7.15
N VAL A 44 -0.60 -4.37 7.21
CA VAL A 44 -0.06 -3.41 8.20
C VAL A 44 -0.30 -3.82 9.65
N THR A 45 -1.36 -4.59 9.92
CA THR A 45 -1.68 -5.07 11.27
C THR A 45 -0.76 -6.19 11.75
N HIS A 46 -0.16 -6.98 10.85
CA HIS A 46 0.77 -8.04 11.24
C HIS A 46 2.01 -7.47 11.93
N HIS A 47 2.53 -6.33 11.47
CA HIS A 47 3.69 -5.66 12.09
C HIS A 47 3.46 -5.25 13.55
N LEU A 48 2.19 -5.05 13.94
CA LEU A 48 1.80 -4.77 15.33
C LEU A 48 1.62 -6.08 16.11
N THR A 49 1.10 -7.12 15.47
CA THR A 49 0.99 -8.47 16.06
C THR A 49 2.36 -9.07 16.36
N ASP A 50 3.32 -8.97 15.43
CA ASP A 50 4.66 -9.54 15.57
C ASP A 50 5.47 -8.86 16.68
N LYS A 51 5.19 -7.57 16.93
CA LYS A 51 5.73 -6.85 18.08
C LYS A 51 4.98 -7.14 19.39
N GLY A 52 3.91 -7.93 19.34
CA GLY A 52 3.05 -8.26 20.48
C GLY A 52 2.24 -7.07 21.01
N VAL A 53 2.10 -6.01 20.20
CA VAL A 53 1.30 -4.82 20.52
C VAL A 53 -0.19 -5.18 20.56
N ILE A 54 -0.60 -6.11 19.69
CA ILE A 54 -1.94 -6.70 19.64
C ILE A 54 -1.85 -8.21 19.43
N GLU A 55 -2.90 -8.93 19.77
CA GLU A 55 -3.08 -10.32 19.33
C GLU A 55 -3.82 -10.38 17.99
N ARG A 56 -3.76 -11.53 17.31
CA ARG A 56 -4.53 -11.77 16.08
C ARG A 56 -6.02 -11.55 16.35
N GLY A 57 -6.68 -10.76 15.49
CA GLY A 57 -8.10 -10.44 15.62
C GLY A 57 -8.43 -9.26 16.56
N GLN A 58 -7.48 -8.75 17.35
CA GLN A 58 -7.71 -7.65 18.29
C GLN A 58 -7.51 -6.25 17.68
N HIS A 59 -7.83 -6.08 16.39
CA HIS A 59 -7.55 -4.83 15.67
C HIS A 59 -8.34 -3.62 16.20
N SER A 60 -9.46 -3.86 16.90
CA SER A 60 -10.34 -2.82 17.44
C SER A 60 -9.66 -1.93 18.49
N CYS A 61 -8.71 -2.46 19.26
CA CYS A 61 -8.03 -1.70 20.31
C CYS A 61 -7.09 -0.62 19.75
N LEU A 62 -6.69 -0.74 18.47
CA LEU A 62 -5.86 0.25 17.76
C LEU A 62 -6.66 1.11 16.78
N ILE A 63 -8.00 1.03 16.77
CA ILE A 63 -8.84 1.94 15.95
C ILE A 63 -8.44 3.42 16.14
N PRO A 64 -8.17 3.92 17.37
CA PRO A 64 -7.77 5.32 17.54
C PRO A 64 -6.46 5.67 16.81
N LEU A 65 -5.46 4.78 16.87
CA LEU A 65 -4.17 4.94 16.19
C LEU A 65 -4.35 4.99 14.66
N PHE A 66 -5.07 4.01 14.09
CA PHE A 66 -5.33 3.96 12.66
C PHE A 66 -6.22 5.12 12.18
N THR A 67 -7.17 5.56 13.00
CA THR A 67 -8.04 6.71 12.69
C THR A 67 -7.24 8.01 12.68
N THR A 68 -6.31 8.17 13.62
CA THR A 68 -5.38 9.31 13.68
C THR A 68 -4.52 9.38 12.42
N ASN A 69 -3.91 8.26 12.03
CA ASN A 69 -3.12 8.17 10.80
C ASN A 69 -3.94 8.46 9.54
N LEU A 70 -5.10 7.82 9.41
CA LEU A 70 -5.99 8.01 8.26
C LEU A 70 -6.47 9.46 8.16
N SER A 71 -6.83 10.09 9.28
CA SER A 71 -7.28 11.49 9.30
C SER A 71 -6.16 12.44 8.86
N ALA A 72 -4.91 12.19 9.28
CA ALA A 72 -3.76 12.97 8.83
C ALA A 72 -3.52 12.82 7.32
N GLN A 73 -3.64 11.60 6.78
CA GLN A 73 -3.53 11.34 5.34
C GLN A 73 -4.64 12.02 4.54
N MET A 74 -5.89 11.91 5.00
CA MET A 74 -7.03 12.55 4.37
C MET A 74 -6.89 14.07 4.35
N TYR A 75 -6.44 14.67 5.46
CA TYR A 75 -6.17 16.11 5.52
C TYR A 75 -5.04 16.53 4.57
N GLY A 76 -3.93 15.77 4.55
CA GLY A 76 -2.84 16.00 3.60
C GLY A 76 -3.34 15.98 2.16
N ALA A 77 -4.12 14.97 1.79
CA ALA A 77 -4.72 14.86 0.46
C ALA A 77 -5.66 16.03 0.14
N SER A 78 -6.62 16.36 1.03
CA SER A 78 -7.60 17.41 0.79
C SER A 78 -7.00 18.83 0.76
N SER A 79 -5.83 19.02 1.38
CA SER A 79 -5.07 20.28 1.35
C SER A 79 -4.06 20.37 0.20
N GLY A 80 -4.05 19.40 -0.73
CA GLY A 80 -3.11 19.35 -1.86
C GLY A 80 -1.69 18.93 -1.48
N LYS A 81 -1.46 18.50 -0.23
CA LYS A 81 -0.16 18.15 0.34
C LYS A 81 0.05 16.64 0.51
N GLY A 82 -0.82 15.80 -0.04
CA GLY A 82 -0.77 14.34 0.12
C GLY A 82 0.51 13.71 -0.45
N HIS A 83 1.10 14.32 -1.47
CA HIS A 83 2.39 13.94 -2.04
C HIS A 83 3.54 13.93 -1.04
N LYS A 84 3.48 14.78 0.01
CA LYS A 84 4.51 14.83 1.04
C LYS A 84 4.60 13.53 1.83
N ILE A 85 3.54 12.73 1.87
CA ILE A 85 3.47 11.48 2.64
C ILE A 85 4.09 10.34 1.83
N THR A 86 5.40 10.15 1.87
CA THR A 86 6.13 9.16 1.08
C THR A 86 6.57 7.95 1.92
N VAL A 87 7.16 6.94 1.28
CA VAL A 87 7.90 5.87 1.99
C VAL A 87 9.07 6.44 2.80
N SER A 88 9.85 7.37 2.23
CA SER A 88 11.07 7.90 2.85
C SER A 88 10.85 8.57 4.20
N ASN A 89 9.69 9.20 4.41
CA ASN A 89 9.35 9.89 5.65
C ASN A 89 8.20 9.24 6.44
N ALA A 90 7.80 8.01 6.08
CA ALA A 90 6.72 7.30 6.76
C ALA A 90 6.97 7.11 8.27
N HIS A 91 8.24 6.98 8.67
CA HIS A 91 8.62 6.84 10.06
C HIS A 91 8.33 8.11 10.88
N LYS A 92 8.52 9.31 10.32
CA LYS A 92 8.16 10.58 10.96
C LYS A 92 6.66 10.71 11.14
N ARG A 93 5.87 10.24 10.15
CA ARG A 93 4.41 10.14 10.29
C ARG A 93 4.04 9.21 11.44
N ALA A 94 4.68 8.04 11.52
CA ALA A 94 4.42 7.08 12.59
C ALA A 94 4.71 7.65 13.98
N GLU A 95 5.83 8.36 14.13
CA GLU A 95 6.21 9.02 15.39
C GLU A 95 5.13 9.99 15.87
N ILE A 96 4.73 10.93 15.01
CA ILE A 96 3.71 11.93 15.34
C ILE A 96 2.35 11.31 15.65
N VAL A 97 1.95 10.27 14.90
CA VAL A 97 0.70 9.56 15.14
C VAL A 97 0.72 8.83 16.49
N VAL A 98 1.84 8.21 16.83
CA VAL A 98 2.00 7.47 18.09
C VAL A 98 2.03 8.45 19.27
N GLU A 99 2.84 9.51 19.19
CA GLU A 99 2.88 10.57 20.21
C GLU A 99 1.48 11.15 20.48
N TYR A 100 0.76 11.50 19.41
CA TYR A 100 -0.60 12.00 19.53
C TYR A 100 -1.52 10.96 20.20
N SER A 101 -1.44 9.70 19.76
CA SER A 101 -2.31 8.65 20.28
C SER A 101 -2.02 8.33 21.75
N ASN A 102 -0.77 8.40 22.17
CA ASN A 102 -0.36 8.16 23.55
C ASN A 102 -0.89 9.25 24.48
N ALA A 103 -0.83 10.52 24.04
CA ALA A 103 -1.35 11.64 24.80
C ALA A 103 -2.89 11.63 24.91
N ASN A 104 -3.60 11.15 23.89
CA ASN A 104 -5.05 11.33 23.76
C ASN A 104 -5.88 10.05 23.96
N HIS A 105 -5.29 8.86 23.95
CA HIS A 105 -6.01 7.58 23.97
C HIS A 105 -5.59 6.67 25.13
N ARG A 106 -5.91 7.09 26.36
CA ARG A 106 -5.55 6.37 27.60
C ARG A 106 -5.95 4.89 27.62
N LYS A 107 -7.11 4.52 27.07
CA LYS A 107 -7.58 3.12 27.00
C LYS A 107 -6.70 2.24 26.11
N MET A 108 -6.19 2.80 25.01
CA MET A 108 -5.23 2.13 24.14
C MET A 108 -3.93 1.87 24.93
N MET A 109 -3.43 2.88 25.63
CA MET A 109 -2.21 2.75 26.45
C MET A 109 -2.37 1.77 27.61
N ALA A 110 -3.52 1.75 28.26
CA ALA A 110 -3.82 0.76 29.29
C ALA A 110 -3.77 -0.67 28.71
N SER A 111 -4.28 -0.86 27.49
CA SER A 111 -4.26 -2.16 26.79
C SER A 111 -2.83 -2.60 26.45
N LEU A 112 -1.95 -1.68 26.06
CA LEU A 112 -0.54 -1.97 25.82
C LEU A 112 0.20 -2.37 27.10
N ARG A 113 -0.01 -1.60 28.18
CA ARG A 113 0.61 -1.89 29.48
C ARG A 113 0.15 -3.23 30.05
N ALA A 114 -1.12 -3.58 29.90
CA ALA A 114 -1.63 -4.90 30.28
C ALA A 114 -0.91 -6.06 29.57
N ARG A 115 -0.37 -5.80 28.37
CA ARG A 115 0.43 -6.75 27.57
C ARG A 115 1.94 -6.63 27.81
N ARG A 116 2.36 -5.85 28.82
CA ARG A 116 3.77 -5.54 29.12
C ARG A 116 4.50 -4.91 27.91
N LYS A 117 3.78 -4.11 27.12
CA LYS A 117 4.32 -3.35 25.99
C LYS A 117 4.48 -1.88 26.33
N THR A 118 5.47 -1.26 25.72
CA THR A 118 5.84 0.14 25.89
C THR A 118 5.36 0.98 24.72
N GLU A 119 5.42 2.30 24.89
CA GLU A 119 5.25 3.26 23.79
C GLU A 119 6.26 3.02 22.66
N HIS A 120 7.48 2.60 22.99
CA HIS A 120 8.52 2.30 22.02
C HIS A 120 8.19 1.06 21.18
N ASP A 121 7.59 0.03 21.78
CA ASP A 121 7.09 -1.14 21.05
C ASP A 121 5.96 -0.75 20.07
N LEU A 122 5.03 0.09 20.53
CA LEU A 122 3.97 0.64 19.70
C LEU A 122 4.55 1.45 18.54
N PHE A 123 5.53 2.31 18.81
CA PHE A 123 6.22 3.09 17.80
C PHE A 123 6.87 2.21 16.73
N TYR A 124 7.65 1.20 17.12
CA TYR A 124 8.30 0.34 16.12
C TYR A 124 7.31 -0.50 15.31
N GLY A 125 6.28 -1.05 15.94
CA GLY A 125 5.22 -1.75 15.22
C GLY A 125 4.50 -0.83 14.24
N PHE A 126 4.17 0.39 14.68
CA PHE A 126 3.48 1.36 13.83
C PHE A 126 4.36 1.97 12.74
N ARG A 127 5.66 2.14 12.99
CA ARG A 127 6.65 2.55 11.98
C ARG A 127 6.71 1.55 10.84
N ALA A 128 6.80 0.25 11.15
CA ALA A 128 6.79 -0.80 10.15
C ALA A 128 5.47 -0.81 9.36
N ALA A 129 4.33 -0.70 10.07
CA ALA A 129 3.02 -0.56 9.44
C ALA A 129 2.93 0.65 8.49
N ALA A 130 3.46 1.81 8.89
CA ALA A 130 3.46 3.02 8.09
C ALA A 130 4.34 2.93 6.84
N LEU A 131 5.50 2.27 6.94
CA LEU A 131 6.39 1.97 5.81
C LEU A 131 5.70 1.06 4.79
N VAL A 132 5.11 -0.05 5.23
CA VAL A 132 4.34 -0.98 4.39
C VAL A 132 3.15 -0.30 3.73
N GLU A 133 2.42 0.55 4.45
CA GLU A 133 1.33 1.34 3.88
C GLU A 133 1.83 2.31 2.81
N SER A 134 2.89 3.06 3.10
CA SER A 134 3.44 4.05 2.18
C SER A 134 3.95 3.40 0.89
N ILE A 135 4.75 2.34 0.97
CA ILE A 135 5.30 1.69 -0.23
C ILE A 135 4.19 1.08 -1.11
N GLN A 136 3.14 0.52 -0.52
CA GLN A 136 1.97 0.04 -1.26
C GLN A 136 1.23 1.19 -1.97
N CYS A 137 0.98 2.30 -1.27
CA CYS A 137 0.31 3.45 -1.85
C CYS A 137 1.17 4.13 -2.93
N ASP A 138 2.49 4.19 -2.72
CA ASP A 138 3.47 4.74 -3.67
C ASP A 138 3.49 3.91 -4.96
N TYR A 139 3.56 2.58 -4.84
CA TYR A 139 3.48 1.66 -5.98
C TYR A 139 2.17 1.83 -6.76
N ILE A 140 1.02 1.83 -6.08
CA ILE A 140 -0.31 2.00 -6.72
C ILE A 140 -0.40 3.37 -7.40
N ALA A 141 0.10 4.42 -6.75
CA ALA A 141 0.12 5.77 -7.30
C ALA A 141 1.17 5.97 -8.42
N GLY A 142 1.95 4.94 -8.74
CA GLY A 142 2.96 5.00 -9.79
C GLY A 142 4.23 5.74 -9.42
N VAL A 143 4.42 6.13 -8.16
CA VAL A 143 5.61 6.85 -7.67
C VAL A 143 6.87 6.06 -8.02
N HIS A 144 7.94 6.76 -8.40
CA HIS A 144 9.21 6.12 -8.70
C HIS A 144 9.77 5.46 -7.43
N LEU A 145 10.01 4.16 -7.52
CA LEU A 145 10.63 3.31 -6.50
C LEU A 145 11.86 2.66 -7.12
N SER A 146 12.85 2.28 -6.32
CA SER A 146 13.92 1.41 -6.81
C SER A 146 13.33 0.10 -7.33
N ARG A 147 14.02 -0.55 -8.28
CA ARG A 147 13.57 -1.81 -8.86
C ARG A 147 13.27 -2.86 -7.79
N HIS A 148 14.11 -2.96 -6.77
CA HIS A 148 13.90 -3.90 -5.66
C HIS A 148 12.59 -3.61 -4.91
N ALA A 149 12.37 -2.35 -4.53
CA ALA A 149 11.16 -1.92 -3.83
C ALA A 149 9.90 -2.05 -4.68
N GLU A 150 10.00 -1.79 -5.98
CA GLU A 150 8.92 -1.97 -6.94
C GLU A 150 8.48 -3.43 -7.03
N THR A 151 9.42 -4.35 -7.25
CA THR A 151 9.14 -5.79 -7.28
C THR A 151 8.57 -6.26 -5.93
N ALA A 152 9.15 -5.83 -4.80
CA ALA A 152 8.67 -6.18 -3.47
C ALA A 152 7.21 -5.76 -3.23
N ALA A 153 6.88 -4.50 -3.53
CA ALA A 153 5.54 -3.97 -3.38
C ALA A 153 4.53 -4.66 -4.31
N GLY A 154 4.91 -4.91 -5.57
CA GLY A 154 4.09 -5.63 -6.54
C GLY A 154 3.72 -7.04 -6.05
N ILE A 155 4.70 -7.81 -5.58
CA ILE A 155 4.50 -9.16 -5.02
C ILE A 155 3.57 -9.12 -3.80
N ALA A 156 3.84 -8.20 -2.88
CA ALA A 156 3.03 -8.05 -1.68
C ALA A 156 1.57 -7.72 -2.01
N LEU A 157 1.34 -6.81 -2.96
CA LEU A 157 0.02 -6.43 -3.44
C LEU A 157 -0.68 -7.58 -4.18
N MET A 158 0.03 -8.36 -4.99
CA MET A 158 -0.52 -9.56 -5.61
C MET A 158 -1.07 -10.54 -4.58
N ARG A 159 -0.29 -10.83 -3.54
CA ARG A 159 -0.71 -11.72 -2.44
C ARG A 159 -1.92 -11.18 -1.71
N ARG A 160 -1.88 -9.88 -1.39
CA ARG A 160 -2.94 -9.19 -0.66
C ARG A 160 -4.25 -9.15 -1.44
N LEU A 161 -4.24 -8.61 -2.66
CA LEU A 161 -5.44 -8.48 -3.49
C LEU A 161 -5.99 -9.86 -3.88
N SER A 162 -5.15 -10.88 -4.05
CA SER A 162 -5.64 -12.25 -4.25
C SER A 162 -6.35 -12.81 -3.03
N THR A 163 -6.01 -12.34 -1.84
CA THR A 163 -6.70 -12.72 -0.61
C THR A 163 -8.01 -11.94 -0.45
N GLU A 164 -7.97 -10.63 -0.70
CA GLU A 164 -9.07 -9.70 -0.47
C GLU A 164 -10.15 -9.71 -1.58
N ILE A 165 -9.76 -9.92 -2.84
CA ILE A 165 -10.61 -9.72 -4.02
C ILE A 165 -10.72 -11.04 -4.79
N PRO A 166 -11.90 -11.70 -4.78
CA PRO A 166 -12.10 -12.97 -5.48
C PRO A 166 -11.79 -12.92 -6.98
N ASP A 167 -12.12 -11.84 -7.67
CA ASP A 167 -11.91 -11.74 -9.12
C ASP A 167 -10.43 -11.54 -9.49
N PHE A 168 -9.67 -10.80 -8.67
CA PHE A 168 -8.22 -10.74 -8.81
C PHE A 168 -7.58 -12.12 -8.61
N ARG A 169 -8.07 -12.91 -7.64
CA ARG A 169 -7.61 -14.30 -7.46
C ARG A 169 -7.89 -15.17 -8.69
N LYS A 170 -9.09 -15.05 -9.29
CA LYS A 170 -9.43 -15.78 -10.52
C LYS A 170 -8.51 -15.37 -11.67
N PHE A 171 -8.23 -14.07 -11.81
CA PHE A 171 -7.29 -13.54 -12.79
C PHE A 171 -5.89 -14.15 -12.62
N MET A 172 -5.31 -14.10 -11.42
CA MET A 172 -3.97 -14.66 -11.15
C MET A 172 -3.90 -16.17 -11.46
N ARG A 173 -4.96 -16.93 -11.13
CA ARG A 173 -5.04 -18.35 -11.49
C ARG A 173 -5.14 -18.59 -12.99
N ALA A 174 -5.90 -17.75 -13.71
CA ALA A 174 -6.01 -17.85 -15.16
C ALA A 174 -4.67 -17.56 -15.87
N MET A 175 -3.84 -16.70 -15.28
CA MET A 175 -2.47 -16.42 -15.72
C MET A 175 -1.45 -17.49 -15.30
N GLY A 176 -1.88 -18.56 -14.62
CA GLY A 176 -0.98 -19.65 -14.21
C GLY A 176 0.03 -19.26 -13.14
N VAL A 177 -0.18 -18.15 -12.42
CA VAL A 177 0.76 -17.66 -11.41
C VAL A 177 0.46 -18.32 -10.07
N ASP A 178 1.43 -19.07 -9.51
CA ASP A 178 1.34 -19.56 -8.14
C ASP A 178 1.72 -18.44 -7.16
N LEU A 179 0.76 -18.01 -6.35
CA LEU A 179 0.92 -16.97 -5.34
C LEU A 179 1.86 -17.37 -4.17
N ARG A 180 2.26 -18.64 -4.12
CA ARG A 180 3.22 -19.18 -3.14
C ARG A 180 4.65 -19.21 -3.68
N ASP A 181 4.84 -19.14 -4.99
CA ASP A 181 6.16 -19.17 -5.62
C ASP A 181 6.69 -17.74 -5.81
N ASP A 182 7.66 -17.36 -4.99
CA ASP A 182 8.33 -16.07 -5.07
C ASP A 182 9.01 -15.84 -6.43
N SER A 183 9.52 -16.90 -7.07
CA SER A 183 10.17 -16.80 -8.38
C SER A 183 9.14 -16.50 -9.47
N ALA A 184 8.01 -17.23 -9.47
CA ALA A 184 6.92 -16.99 -10.41
C ALA A 184 6.33 -15.58 -10.24
N LEU A 185 6.17 -15.12 -9.00
CA LEU A 185 5.68 -13.77 -8.71
C LEU A 185 6.67 -12.68 -9.14
N ARG A 186 7.97 -12.88 -8.93
CA ARG A 186 9.02 -11.98 -9.43
C ARG A 186 9.01 -11.90 -10.95
N GLN A 187 8.99 -13.06 -11.63
CA GLN A 187 8.94 -13.12 -13.08
C GLN A 187 7.70 -12.42 -13.63
N PHE A 188 6.53 -12.66 -13.03
CA PHE A 188 5.29 -12.01 -13.44
C PHE A 188 5.29 -10.50 -13.16
N SER A 189 5.92 -10.07 -12.06
CA SER A 189 6.09 -8.64 -11.73
C SER A 189 7.03 -7.92 -12.69
N ASP A 190 8.10 -8.59 -13.15
CA ASP A 190 9.13 -8.00 -14.01
C ASP A 190 8.75 -8.07 -15.51
N GLU A 191 8.04 -9.10 -15.95
CA GLU A 191 7.61 -9.28 -17.35
C GLU A 191 6.23 -8.65 -17.65
N GLY A 192 5.39 -8.49 -16.63
CA GLY A 192 4.01 -8.03 -16.76
C GLY A 192 3.85 -6.54 -16.45
N LYS A 193 2.84 -5.91 -17.07
CA LYS A 193 2.29 -4.61 -16.67
C LYS A 193 1.57 -4.71 -15.29
N MET A 194 2.20 -5.33 -14.31
CA MET A 194 1.61 -5.73 -13.03
C MET A 194 1.00 -4.54 -12.27
N ARG A 195 1.69 -3.41 -12.33
CA ARG A 195 1.21 -2.15 -11.77
C ARG A 195 -0.13 -1.72 -12.36
N GLU A 196 -0.31 -1.84 -13.68
CA GLU A 196 -1.57 -1.51 -14.35
C GLU A 196 -2.72 -2.41 -13.85
N TYR A 197 -2.48 -3.71 -13.66
CA TYR A 197 -3.48 -4.63 -13.10
C TYR A 197 -3.83 -4.28 -11.66
N ILE A 198 -2.83 -4.04 -10.80
CA ILE A 198 -3.06 -3.61 -9.42
C ILE A 198 -3.85 -2.30 -9.37
N GLN A 199 -3.55 -1.35 -10.26
CA GLN A 199 -4.26 -0.07 -10.35
C GLN A 199 -5.74 -0.24 -10.72
N GLN A 200 -6.12 -1.29 -11.45
CA GLN A 200 -7.53 -1.57 -11.73
C GLN A 200 -8.25 -2.17 -10.52
N TYR A 201 -7.62 -3.13 -9.82
CA TYR A 201 -8.29 -3.87 -8.76
C TYR A 201 -8.17 -3.24 -7.37
N HIS A 202 -7.22 -2.33 -7.12
CA HIS A 202 -7.05 -1.77 -5.77
C HIS A 202 -8.31 -1.05 -5.25
N GLN A 203 -9.14 -0.51 -6.16
CA GLN A 203 -10.38 0.18 -5.80
C GLN A 203 -11.43 -0.77 -5.19
N ASP A 204 -11.31 -2.08 -5.37
CA ASP A 204 -12.22 -3.07 -4.79
C ASP A 204 -11.77 -3.51 -3.39
N SER A 205 -10.55 -3.14 -2.97
CA SER A 205 -10.09 -3.35 -1.60
C SER A 205 -10.61 -2.24 -0.68
N LEU A 206 -11.41 -2.62 0.33
CA LEU A 206 -11.87 -1.69 1.37
C LEU A 206 -10.71 -0.92 2.03
N TYR A 207 -9.53 -1.53 2.12
CA TYR A 207 -8.34 -0.90 2.69
C TYR A 207 -7.86 0.26 1.83
N PHE A 208 -7.76 0.07 0.51
CA PHE A 208 -7.29 1.11 -0.41
C PHE A 208 -8.39 2.11 -0.77
N GLN A 209 -9.67 1.73 -0.75
CA GLN A 209 -10.79 2.68 -0.88
C GLN A 209 -10.69 3.83 0.13
N ARG A 210 -10.38 3.51 1.40
CA ARG A 210 -10.19 4.52 2.45
C ARG A 210 -9.01 5.44 2.18
N ARG A 211 -8.05 5.03 1.37
CA ARG A 211 -6.81 5.75 1.02
C ARG A 211 -6.85 6.36 -0.38
N LYS A 212 -7.99 6.29 -1.08
CA LYS A 212 -8.15 6.81 -2.45
C LYS A 212 -7.66 8.25 -2.57
N GLY A 213 -8.02 9.14 -1.64
CA GLY A 213 -7.57 10.53 -1.65
C GLY A 213 -6.05 10.69 -1.61
N LEU A 214 -5.35 9.88 -0.82
CA LEU A 214 -3.89 9.86 -0.75
C LEU A 214 -3.27 9.39 -2.07
N ILE A 215 -3.77 8.27 -2.61
CA ILE A 215 -3.30 7.67 -3.87
C ILE A 215 -3.50 8.66 -5.03
N THR A 216 -4.69 9.27 -5.13
CA THR A 216 -5.00 10.28 -6.15
C THR A 216 -4.11 11.52 -6.01
N SER A 217 -3.91 12.03 -4.79
CA SER A 217 -3.05 13.21 -4.58
C SER A 217 -1.60 12.96 -5.02
N LYS A 218 -1.10 11.73 -4.93
CA LYS A 218 0.23 11.35 -5.42
C LYS A 218 0.28 11.27 -6.95
N LEU A 219 -0.74 10.68 -7.56
CA LEU A 219 -0.88 10.60 -9.03
C LEU A 219 -0.89 12.00 -9.68
N THR A 220 -1.70 12.93 -9.16
CA THR A 220 -1.88 14.27 -9.76
C THR A 220 -0.58 15.08 -9.81
N LEU A 221 0.37 14.84 -8.92
CA LEU A 221 1.69 15.50 -8.95
C LEU A 221 2.71 14.79 -9.85
N MET A 222 2.52 13.51 -10.10
CA MET A 222 3.26 12.82 -11.16
C MET A 222 2.81 13.28 -12.54
N ASP A 223 1.51 13.56 -12.75
CA ASP A 223 0.97 14.12 -14.00
C ASP A 223 1.59 15.49 -14.36
N THR A 224 2.10 16.24 -13.37
CA THR A 224 2.83 17.51 -13.61
C THR A 224 4.32 17.34 -13.92
N SER A 225 4.85 16.11 -13.84
CA SER A 225 6.20 15.76 -14.28
C SER A 225 6.11 14.98 -15.59
N ASP A 226 6.97 15.24 -16.58
CA ASP A 226 6.89 14.78 -17.98
C ASP A 226 6.79 13.25 -18.24
N ASN A 227 6.67 12.42 -17.20
CA ASN A 227 6.65 10.95 -17.27
C ASN A 227 5.30 10.35 -17.72
N VAL A 228 4.22 11.14 -17.84
CA VAL A 228 2.84 10.61 -18.04
C VAL A 228 2.37 10.55 -19.49
N ILE A 229 3.05 11.22 -20.44
CA ILE A 229 2.70 11.13 -21.87
C ILE A 229 2.80 9.67 -22.38
N ASN A 230 3.55 8.79 -21.70
CA ASN A 230 3.67 7.38 -22.05
C ASN A 230 2.57 6.48 -21.43
N LEU A 231 2.02 6.81 -20.25
CA LEU A 231 1.03 5.96 -19.56
C LEU A 231 -0.40 6.20 -20.04
N ASN A 232 -0.75 7.44 -20.39
CA ASN A 232 -2.10 7.75 -20.89
C ASN A 232 -2.35 7.30 -22.34
N ARG A 233 -1.30 6.97 -23.11
CA ARG A 233 -1.43 6.35 -24.45
C ARG A 233 -1.80 4.85 -24.41
N ALA A 234 -1.79 4.21 -23.24
CA ALA A 234 -2.17 2.80 -23.09
C ALA A 234 -3.67 2.58 -22.81
N LYS A 235 -4.47 3.65 -22.75
CA LYS A 235 -5.93 3.58 -22.52
C LYS A 235 -6.73 3.29 -23.82
N ASP A 236 -6.33 2.27 -24.59
CA ASP A 236 -7.14 1.59 -25.62
C ASP A 236 -6.32 0.40 -26.22
N PRO A 237 -6.93 -0.52 -27.02
CA PRO A 237 -7.01 -2.01 -26.94
C PRO A 237 -5.76 -2.88 -26.63
N ILE A 238 -4.58 -2.28 -26.47
CA ILE A 238 -3.30 -2.89 -26.09
C ILE A 238 -3.38 -3.63 -24.74
N PHE A 239 -4.29 -3.20 -23.86
CA PHE A 239 -4.51 -3.79 -22.53
C PHE A 239 -4.97 -5.26 -22.58
N THR A 240 -5.75 -5.64 -23.60
CA THR A 240 -6.16 -7.03 -23.84
C THR A 240 -5.07 -7.82 -24.55
N GLU A 241 -4.37 -7.22 -25.51
CA GLU A 241 -3.35 -7.89 -26.31
C GLU A 241 -2.10 -8.24 -25.50
N GLY A 242 -1.68 -7.43 -24.53
CA GLY A 242 -0.51 -7.74 -23.71
C GLY A 242 -0.72 -8.95 -22.78
N ALA A 243 -1.89 -9.04 -22.13
CA ALA A 243 -2.27 -10.19 -21.30
C ALA A 243 -2.47 -11.45 -22.15
N VAL A 244 -3.12 -11.32 -23.30
CA VAL A 244 -3.37 -12.41 -24.26
C VAL A 244 -2.07 -12.87 -24.91
N ALA A 245 -1.17 -11.96 -25.31
CA ALA A 245 0.13 -12.28 -25.89
C ALA A 245 1.03 -13.00 -24.90
N HIS A 246 1.06 -12.58 -23.62
CA HIS A 246 1.79 -13.29 -22.57
C HIS A 246 1.21 -14.71 -22.32
N ALA A 247 -0.13 -14.83 -22.24
CA ALA A 247 -0.79 -16.13 -22.09
C ALA A 247 -0.59 -17.07 -23.30
N ILE A 248 -0.50 -16.54 -24.51
CA ILE A 248 -0.21 -17.31 -25.73
C ILE A 248 1.26 -17.73 -25.78
N THR A 249 2.19 -16.80 -25.55
CA THR A 249 3.63 -17.05 -25.75
C THR A 249 4.29 -17.85 -24.62
N LYS A 250 3.86 -17.66 -23.37
CA LYS A 250 4.49 -18.32 -22.21
C LYS A 250 3.70 -19.52 -21.71
N LEU A 251 2.37 -19.44 -21.70
CA LEU A 251 1.50 -20.50 -21.16
C LEU A 251 0.98 -21.47 -22.24
N LYS A 252 1.31 -21.23 -23.53
CA LYS A 252 0.84 -21.99 -24.69
C LYS A 252 -0.69 -22.16 -24.74
N LEU A 253 -1.43 -21.22 -24.14
CA LEU A 253 -2.89 -21.25 -24.18
C LEU A 253 -3.36 -20.75 -25.54
N SER A 254 -4.30 -21.47 -26.15
CA SER A 254 -4.90 -21.02 -27.41
C SER A 254 -5.73 -19.76 -27.19
N THR A 255 -5.76 -18.88 -28.19
CA THR A 255 -6.60 -17.67 -28.20
C THR A 255 -8.07 -17.99 -27.93
N SER A 256 -8.55 -19.15 -28.41
CA SER A 256 -9.92 -19.63 -28.13
C SER A 256 -10.17 -19.92 -26.66
N THR A 257 -9.20 -20.53 -25.95
CA THR A 257 -9.30 -20.86 -24.52
C THR A 257 -9.31 -19.59 -23.66
N ILE A 258 -8.50 -18.60 -24.02
CA ILE A 258 -8.44 -17.31 -23.31
C ILE A 258 -9.77 -16.56 -23.48
N MET A 259 -10.28 -16.48 -24.71
CA MET A 259 -11.54 -15.80 -25.02
C MET A 259 -12.75 -16.51 -24.41
N GLN A 260 -12.73 -17.84 -24.33
CA GLN A 260 -13.78 -18.60 -23.65
C GLN A 260 -13.80 -18.31 -22.15
N LYS A 261 -12.64 -18.34 -21.48
CA LYS A 261 -12.54 -18.03 -20.04
C LYS A 261 -12.95 -16.59 -19.72
N LEU A 262 -12.58 -15.63 -20.57
CA LEU A 262 -12.99 -14.23 -20.40
C LEU A 262 -14.51 -14.04 -20.61
N ARG A 263 -15.12 -14.80 -21.51
CA ARG A 263 -16.58 -14.80 -21.71
C ARG A 263 -17.32 -15.43 -20.54
N GLU A 264 -16.82 -16.55 -20.01
CA GLU A 264 -17.38 -17.21 -18.82
C GLU A 264 -17.36 -16.31 -17.57
N ILE A 265 -16.32 -15.47 -17.43
CA ILE A 265 -16.25 -14.47 -16.35
C ILE A 265 -17.28 -13.34 -16.55
N ARG A 266 -17.50 -12.91 -17.80
CA ARG A 266 -18.48 -11.85 -18.14
C ARG A 266 -19.93 -12.30 -18.10
N SER A 267 -20.21 -13.60 -18.18
CA SER A 267 -21.56 -14.16 -18.10
C SER A 267 -22.06 -14.42 -16.67
N ILE A 268 -21.25 -14.13 -15.64
CA ILE A 268 -21.58 -14.34 -14.21
C ILE A 268 -21.82 -13.00 -13.48
N GLY A 269 -21.71 -11.85 -14.17
CA GLY A 269 -22.07 -10.53 -13.65
C GLY A 269 -23.29 -9.97 -14.37
#